data_AF-A0A7W1LNC3-F1
#
_entry.id   AF-A0A7W1LNC3-F1
#
_cell.length_a   1.000
_cell.length_b   1.000
_cell.length_c   1.000
_cell.angle_alpha   90.00
_cell.angle_beta   90.00
_cell.angle_gamma   90.00
#
_symmetry.space_group_name_H-M   'P 1'
#
loop_
_entity.id
_entity.type
_entity.pdbx_description
1 polymer ?
#
loop_
_entity_poly.entity_id
_entity_poly.type
_entity_poly.pdbx_seq_one_letter_code
_entity_poly.pdbx_strand_id
1 'polypeptide(L)'
;MNPAVGVMALVVVSLATAAIGFYGLRISRTTGDFYVASRTVRPWWNASAIGGEYLSAASFLGVAGLLLVFGADMLWYPVGWTAGYLV
;
A
#
# COMPACT_ATOMS: atom_id res chain seq x y z
N MET A 1 -0.35 -6.87 24.83
CA MET A 1 0.54 -6.78 23.65
C MET A 1 1.80 -6.04 24.08
N ASN A 2 3.00 -6.51 23.73
CA ASN A 2 4.24 -5.81 24.08
C ASN A 2 4.43 -4.61 23.13
N PRO A 3 4.37 -3.35 23.60
CA PRO A 3 4.49 -2.17 22.74
C PRO A 3 5.83 -2.12 21.98
N ALA A 4 6.88 -2.74 22.52
CA ALA A 4 8.18 -2.82 21.86
C ALA A 4 8.11 -3.51 20.50
N VAL A 5 7.26 -4.53 20.34
CA VAL A 5 7.11 -5.25 19.06
C VAL A 5 6.49 -4.35 17.99
N GLY A 6 5.46 -3.57 18.36
CA GLY A 6 4.80 -2.65 17.44
C GLY A 6 5.72 -1.51 16.99
N VAL A 7 6.47 -0.92 17.94
CA VAL A 7 7.45 0.12 17.63
C VAL A 7 8.58 -0.44 16.75
N MET A 8 9.07 -1.64 17.05
CA MET A 8 10.10 -2.30 16.24
C MET A 8 9.61 -2.54 14.81
N ALA A 9 8.39 -3.05 14.64
CA ALA A 9 7.80 -3.26 13.31
C ALA A 9 7.68 -1.96 12.52
N LEU A 10 7.19 -0.88 13.16
CA LEU A 10 7.11 0.45 12.53
C LEU A 10 8.49 0.93 12.06
N VAL A 11 9.49 0.89 12.94
CA VAL A 11 10.85 1.34 12.61
C VAL A 11 11.42 0.54 11.44
N VAL A 12 11.30 -0.80 11.48
CA VAL A 12 11.82 -1.67 10.43
C VAL A 12 11.15 -1.38 9.08
N VAL A 13 9.82 -1.28 9.05
CA VAL A 13 9.08 -1.01 7.81
C VAL A 13 9.42 0.39 7.27
N SER A 14 9.46 1.42 8.12
CA SER A 14 9.79 2.78 7.69
C SER A 14 11.20 2.87 7.11
N LEU A 15 12.19 2.26 7.78
CA LEU A 15 13.57 2.25 7.30
C LEU A 15 13.72 1.46 6.00
N ALA A 16 13.06 0.31 5.88
CA ALA A 16 13.06 -0.49 4.65
C ALA A 16 12.45 0.29 3.46
N THR A 17 11.28 0.91 3.66
CA THR A 17 10.62 1.72 2.63
C THR A 17 11.49 2.89 2.19
N ALA A 18 12.09 3.61 3.14
CA ALA A 18 12.99 4.72 2.84
C ALA A 18 14.23 4.23 2.06
N ALA A 19 14.86 3.14 2.50
CA ALA A 19 16.03 2.57 1.83
C ALA A 19 15.72 2.14 0.38
N ILE A 20 14.59 1.49 0.15
CA ILE A 20 14.13 1.10 -1.20
C ILE A 20 13.88 2.34 -2.06
N GLY A 21 13.20 3.36 -1.52
CA GLY A 21 12.95 4.62 -2.23
C GLY A 21 14.23 5.36 -2.61
N PHE A 22 15.17 5.49 -1.67
CA PHE A 22 16.47 6.10 -1.92
C PHE A 22 17.28 5.33 -2.96
N TYR A 23 17.24 3.99 -2.93
CA TYR A 23 17.91 3.17 -3.91
C TYR A 23 17.31 3.32 -5.31
N GLY A 24 15.97 3.37 -5.40
CA GLY A 24 15.26 3.62 -6.66
C GLY A 24 15.67 4.94 -7.30
N LEU A 25 15.74 6.02 -6.50
CA LEU A 25 16.19 7.34 -6.97
C LEU A 25 17.61 7.34 -7.53
N ARG A 26 18.51 6.50 -6.99
CA ARG A 26 19.89 6.39 -7.48
C ARG A 26 20.00 5.65 -8.82
N ILE A 27 19.04 4.77 -9.13
CA ILE A 27 19.04 3.98 -10.36
C ILE A 27 18.35 4.72 -11.51
N SER A 28 17.34 5.53 -11.23
CA SER A 28 16.64 6.32 -12.25
C SER A 28 17.56 7.39 -12.86
N ARG A 29 17.94 7.20 -14.13
CA ARG A 29 18.84 8.14 -14.86
C ARG A 29 18.11 8.98 -15.89
N THR A 30 16.92 8.55 -16.31
CA THR A 30 16.11 9.24 -17.32
C THR A 30 14.70 9.51 -16.79
N THR A 31 13.97 10.41 -17.47
CA THR A 31 12.55 10.64 -17.19
C THR A 31 11.72 9.38 -17.43
N GLY A 32 12.08 8.54 -18.40
CA GLY A 32 11.43 7.26 -18.66
C GLY A 32 11.59 6.26 -17.51
N ASP A 33 12.77 6.21 -16.89
CA ASP A 33 13.01 5.37 -15.71
C ASP A 33 12.18 5.83 -14.51
N PHE A 34 11.99 7.14 -14.36
CA PHE A 34 11.27 7.72 -13.23
C PHE A 34 9.74 7.64 -13.38
N TYR A 35 9.20 8.00 -14.54
CA TYR A 35 7.74 8.11 -14.73
C TYR A 35 7.06 6.80 -15.11
N VAL A 36 7.75 5.91 -15.84
CA VAL A 36 7.12 4.68 -16.37
C VAL A 36 7.96 3.43 -16.11
N ALA A 37 8.98 3.53 -15.25
CA ALA A 37 9.92 2.43 -14.94
C ALA A 37 10.47 1.75 -16.20
N SER A 38 10.72 2.53 -17.26
CA SER A 38 11.15 2.06 -18.59
C SER A 38 10.30 0.92 -19.16
N ARG A 39 9.02 0.83 -18.76
CA ARG A 39 8.06 -0.22 -19.16
C ARG A 39 8.54 -1.64 -18.87
N THR A 40 9.38 -1.81 -17.85
CA THR A 40 9.98 -3.10 -17.48
C THR A 40 9.20 -3.85 -16.40
N VAL A 41 8.30 -3.16 -15.67
CA VAL A 41 7.54 -3.71 -14.55
C VAL A 41 6.51 -4.72 -15.07
N ARG A 42 6.57 -5.95 -14.55
CA ARG A 42 5.64 -7.01 -14.92
C ARG A 42 4.24 -6.74 -14.31
N PRO A 43 3.15 -7.19 -14.95
CA PRO A 43 1.78 -6.85 -14.53
C PRO A 43 1.47 -7.18 -13.08
N TRP A 44 2.02 -8.26 -12.55
CA TRP A 44 1.80 -8.69 -11.17
C TRP A 44 2.43 -7.74 -10.14
N TRP A 45 3.63 -7.21 -10.39
CA TRP A 45 4.24 -6.20 -9.51
C TRP A 45 3.45 -4.90 -9.56
N ASN A 46 2.98 -4.52 -10.75
CA ASN A 46 2.16 -3.34 -10.93
C ASN A 46 0.81 -3.49 -10.18
N ALA A 47 0.17 -4.65 -10.29
CA ALA A 47 -1.06 -4.95 -9.56
C ALA A 47 -0.83 -4.93 -8.03
N SER A 48 0.29 -5.45 -7.55
CA SER A 48 0.66 -5.36 -6.12
C SER A 48 0.91 -3.92 -5.67
N ALA A 49 1.51 -3.07 -6.51
CA ALA A 49 1.72 -1.66 -6.19
C ALA A 49 0.39 -0.91 -6.08
N ILE A 50 -0.53 -1.10 -7.04
CA ILE A 50 -1.89 -0.52 -7.02
C ILE A 50 -2.66 -1.02 -5.78
N GLY A 51 -2.57 -2.32 -5.49
CA GLY A 51 -3.16 -2.89 -4.27
C GLY A 51 -2.55 -2.33 -2.98
N GLY A 52 -1.27 -1.98 -3.01
CA GLY A 52 -0.57 -1.33 -1.89
C GLY A 52 -1.06 0.08 -1.62
N GLU A 53 -1.33 0.88 -2.66
CA GLU A 53 -1.91 2.22 -2.51
C GLU A 53 -3.32 2.19 -1.89
N TYR A 54 -4.06 1.12 -2.15
CA TYR A 54 -5.39 0.89 -1.57
C TYR A 54 -5.35 0.70 -0.05
N LEU A 55 -4.27 0.11 0.45
CA LEU A 55 -4.09 -0.27 1.85
C LEU A 55 -3.44 0.87 2.63
N SER A 56 -4.28 1.70 3.26
CA SER A 56 -3.82 2.74 4.18
C SER A 56 -4.28 2.46 5.62
N ALA A 57 -3.65 3.12 6.60
CA ALA A 57 -4.09 3.09 7.98
C ALA A 57 -5.53 3.62 8.13
N ALA A 58 -5.91 4.64 7.34
CA ALA A 58 -7.25 5.18 7.31
C ALA A 58 -8.26 4.14 6.79
N SER A 59 -7.92 3.41 5.73
CA SER A 59 -8.75 2.33 5.19
C SER A 59 -8.93 1.21 6.22
N PHE A 60 -7.85 0.78 6.88
CA PHE A 60 -7.89 -0.33 7.84
C PHE A 60 -8.70 0.01 9.10
N LEU A 61 -8.42 1.18 9.70
CA LEU A 61 -9.14 1.65 10.89
C LEU A 61 -10.58 2.06 10.56
N GLY A 62 -10.81 2.65 9.39
CA GLY A 62 -12.13 3.08 8.94
C GLY A 62 -13.07 1.89 8.75
N VAL A 63 -12.61 0.83 8.08
CA VAL A 63 -13.38 -0.41 7.90
C VAL A 63 -13.62 -1.10 9.24
N ALA A 64 -12.59 -1.19 10.10
CA ALA A 64 -12.76 -1.74 11.45
C ALA A 64 -13.80 -0.96 12.27
N GLY A 65 -13.80 0.37 12.17
CA GLY A 65 -14.78 1.23 12.82
C GLY A 65 -16.20 1.04 12.27
N LEU A 66 -16.36 0.94 10.95
CA LEU A 66 -17.65 0.65 10.32
C LEU A 66 -18.18 -0.71 10.76
N LEU A 67 -17.34 -1.76 10.79
CA LEU A 67 -17.73 -3.08 11.29
C LEU A 67 -18.15 -3.04 12.75
N LEU A 68 -17.42 -2.28 13.59
CA LEU A 68 -17.74 -2.16 15.01
C LEU A 68 -19.13 -1.52 15.24
N VAL A 69 -19.50 -0.54 14.42
CA VAL A 69 -20.75 0.24 14.59
C VAL A 69 -21.94 -0.42 13.88
N PHE A 70 -21.74 -0.90 12.65
CA PHE A 70 -22.83 -1.33 11.76
C PHE A 70 -22.78 -2.82 11.40
N GLY A 71 -21.79 -3.56 11.87
CA GLY A 71 -21.68 -5.02 11.67
C GLY A 71 -21.04 -5.43 10.34
N ALA A 72 -21.11 -6.73 10.06
CA ALA A 72 -20.36 -7.38 8.98
C ALA A 72 -20.79 -6.93 7.56
N ASP A 73 -22.00 -6.41 7.40
CA ASP A 73 -22.49 -5.94 6.09
C ASP A 73 -21.62 -4.79 5.52
N MET A 74 -20.90 -4.07 6.39
CA MET A 74 -19.97 -3.03 5.97
C MET A 74 -18.74 -3.55 5.22
N LEU A 75 -18.47 -4.86 5.25
CA LEU A 75 -17.41 -5.48 4.45
C LEU A 75 -17.62 -5.32 2.94
N TRP A 76 -18.83 -5.00 2.49
CA TRP A 76 -19.10 -4.66 1.10
C TRP A 76 -18.48 -3.34 0.64
N TYR A 77 -18.18 -2.40 1.55
CA TYR A 77 -17.56 -1.12 1.17
C TYR A 77 -16.14 -1.28 0.60
N PRO A 78 -15.22 -2.04 1.24
CA PRO A 78 -13.93 -2.40 0.64
C PRO A 78 -14.09 -3.11 -0.71
N VAL A 79 -15.00 -4.07 -0.81
CA VAL A 79 -15.22 -4.81 -2.06
C VAL A 79 -15.67 -3.86 -3.18
N GLY A 80 -16.63 -2.99 -2.92
CA GLY A 80 -17.12 -2.00 -3.88
C GLY A 80 -16.04 -1.02 -4.33
N TRP A 81 -15.23 -0.48 -3.42
CA TRP A 81 -14.14 0.43 -3.81
C TRP A 81 -13.00 -0.30 -4.54
N THR A 82 -12.64 -1.53 -4.17
CA THR A 82 -11.68 -2.32 -4.98
C THR A 82 -12.19 -2.60 -6.40
N ALA A 83 -13.48 -2.86 -6.58
CA ALA A 83 -14.08 -3.05 -7.90
C ALA A 83 -14.01 -1.78 -8.75
N GLY A 84 -14.04 -0.59 -8.16
CA GLY A 84 -13.88 0.69 -8.86
C GLY A 84 -12.52 0.90 -9.54
N TYR A 85 -11.50 0.08 -9.23
CA TYR A 85 -10.21 0.08 -9.94
C TYR A 85 -10.20 -0.78 -11.21
N LEU A 86 -11.24 -1.59 -11.44
CA LEU A 86 -11.45 -2.29 -12.70
C LEU A 86 -12.14 -1.32 -13.67
N VAL A 87 -11.33 -0.64 -14.49
CA VAL A 87 -11.79 0.17 -15.63
C VAL A 87 -11.51 -0.57 -16.93
#